data_AF-A0A2N9VXP4-F1
#
_entry.id   AF-A0A2N9VXP4-F1
#
_cell.length_a   1.000
_cell.length_b   1.000
_cell.length_c   1.000
_cell.angle_alpha   90.00
_cell.angle_beta   90.00
_cell.angle_gamma   90.00
#
_symmetry.space_group_name_H-M   'P 1'
#
loop_
_entity.id
_entity.type
_entity.pdbx_description
1 polymer ?
#
loop_
_entity_poly.entity_id
_entity_poly.type
_entity_poly.pdbx_seq_one_letter_code
_entity_poly.pdbx_strand_id
1 'polypeptide(L)' 'MGLKLAERVAANPSTGSATARPEDIFLAWLFWLPKNADLLEAASREIQRIDSRAIDAEGPQQLKALFMALIENLRGGRAY' A
#
# COMPACT_ATOMS: atom_id res chain seq x y z
N MET A 1 -2.76 5.17 -45.92
CA MET A 1 -1.66 5.60 -45.02
C MET A 1 -2.27 6.62 -44.07
N GLY A 2 -2.91 6.26 -42.95
CA GLY A 2 -2.35 5.58 -41.78
C GLY A 2 -2.07 6.61 -40.67
N LEU A 3 -3.13 7.04 -39.96
CA LEU A 3 -3.18 7.65 -38.61
C LEU A 3 -2.05 8.60 -38.17
N LYS A 4 -2.30 9.91 -38.22
CA LYS A 4 -1.53 10.93 -37.46
C LYS A 4 -2.29 11.30 -36.19
N LEU A 5 -2.25 10.43 -35.18
CA LEU A 5 -2.79 10.70 -33.86
C LEU A 5 -1.66 11.20 -32.95
N ALA A 6 -1.59 12.52 -32.79
CA ALA A 6 -1.15 13.23 -31.59
C ALA A 6 -0.14 12.47 -30.69
N GLU A 7 1.05 12.18 -31.21
CA GLU A 7 2.11 11.64 -30.38
C GLU A 7 2.87 12.80 -29.73
N ARG A 8 3.19 12.59 -28.46
CA ARG A 8 3.91 13.49 -27.54
C ARG A 8 3.02 14.49 -26.81
N VAL A 9 1.97 13.96 -26.17
CA VAL A 9 1.70 14.38 -24.78
C VAL A 9 3.04 14.36 -24.06
N ALA A 10 3.44 15.55 -23.64
CA ALA A 10 4.68 15.84 -22.99
C ALA A 10 5.02 14.78 -21.94
N ALA A 11 6.26 14.32 -22.00
CA ALA A 11 6.92 13.60 -20.95
C ALA A 11 6.64 14.32 -19.62
N ASN A 12 5.74 13.76 -18.82
CA ASN A 12 5.85 13.88 -17.37
C ASN A 12 6.74 12.72 -16.93
N PRO A 13 8.05 12.94 -16.65
CA PRO A 13 8.90 11.92 -16.07
C PRO A 13 8.52 11.74 -14.58
N SER A 14 7.34 11.18 -14.33
CA SER A 14 7.04 10.54 -13.03
C SER A 14 7.05 9.01 -13.17
N THR A 15 7.62 8.48 -14.25
CA THR A 15 8.06 7.08 -14.34
C THR A 15 9.37 6.91 -13.57
N GLY A 16 9.33 7.27 -12.28
CA GLY A 16 10.33 6.82 -11.33
C GLY A 16 9.93 5.43 -10.90
N SER A 17 10.59 4.41 -11.44
CA SER A 17 10.73 3.11 -10.77
C SER A 17 11.60 3.28 -9.52
N ALA A 18 11.16 4.15 -8.60
CA ALA A 18 11.61 4.19 -7.23
C ALA A 18 10.71 3.19 -6.51
N THR A 19 11.29 2.21 -5.82
CA THR A 19 10.57 1.30 -4.91
C THR A 19 9.48 2.07 -4.18
N ALA A 20 8.22 1.75 -4.47
CA ALA A 20 7.07 2.43 -3.86
C ALA A 20 7.25 2.40 -2.35
N ARG A 21 7.13 3.57 -1.72
CA ARG A 21 7.37 3.68 -0.27
C ARG A 21 6.30 2.86 0.47
N PRO A 22 6.64 2.26 1.60
CA PRO A 22 5.69 1.44 2.35
C PRO A 22 4.42 2.22 2.74
N GLU A 23 4.52 3.53 2.98
CA GLU A 23 3.37 4.38 3.28
C GLU A 23 2.42 4.54 2.09
N ASP A 24 2.97 4.72 0.88
CA ASP A 24 2.17 4.83 -0.35
C ASP A 24 1.42 3.52 -0.63
N ILE A 25 2.09 2.37 -0.42
CA ILE A 25 1.49 1.04 -0.55
C ILE A 25 0.38 0.84 0.48
N PHE A 26 0.62 1.24 1.73
CA PHE A 26 -0.36 1.15 2.81
C PHE A 26 -1.61 2.00 2.54
N LEU A 27 -1.43 3.25 2.10
CA LEU A 27 -2.55 4.12 1.73
C LEU A 27 -3.32 3.59 0.52
N ALA A 28 -2.62 3.13 -0.51
CA ALA A 28 -3.25 2.51 -1.67
C ALA A 28 -4.07 1.28 -1.27
N TRP A 29 -3.56 0.46 -0.35
CA TRP A 29 -4.29 -0.68 0.21
C TRP A 29 -5.57 -0.24 0.92
N LEU A 30 -5.51 0.79 1.77
CA LEU A 30 -6.69 1.32 2.47
C LEU A 30 -7.78 1.79 1.49
N PHE A 31 -7.40 2.48 0.42
CA PHE A 31 -8.34 2.96 -0.60
C PHE A 31 -8.94 1.83 -1.45
N TRP A 32 -8.27 0.68 -1.54
CA TRP A 32 -8.75 -0.44 -2.32
C TRP A 32 -9.72 -1.35 -1.54
N LEU A 33 -9.83 -1.19 -0.22
CA LEU A 33 -10.74 -1.98 0.59
C LEU A 33 -12.22 -1.66 0.28
N PRO A 34 -13.11 -2.67 0.30
CA PRO A 34 -14.53 -2.44 0.16
C PRO A 34 -15.08 -1.68 1.37
N LYS A 35 -16.18 -0.93 1.16
CA LYS A 35 -16.77 -0.02 2.17
C LYS A 35 -17.16 -0.68 3.50
N ASN A 36 -17.38 -2.00 3.50
CA ASN A 36 -17.75 -2.78 4.69
C ASN A 36 -16.66 -3.79 5.08
N ALA A 37 -15.41 -3.58 4.65
CA ALA A 37 -14.30 -4.43 5.05
C ALA A 37 -14.06 -4.33 6.56
N ASP A 38 -13.86 -5.48 7.20
CA ASP A 38 -13.30 -5.51 8.55
C ASP A 38 -11.82 -5.17 8.47
N LEU A 39 -11.47 -3.93 8.86
CA LEU A 39 -10.10 -3.42 8.79
C LEU A 39 -9.13 -4.23 9.65
N LEU A 40 -9.60 -4.80 10.75
CA LEU A 40 -8.78 -5.57 11.69
C LEU A 40 -8.38 -6.91 11.08
N GLU A 41 -9.35 -7.62 10.51
CA GLU A 41 -9.13 -8.89 9.81
C GLU A 41 -8.27 -8.67 8.56
N ALA A 42 -8.58 -7.64 7.76
CA ALA A 42 -7.85 -7.32 6.54
C ALA A 42 -6.38 -7.00 6.82
N ALA A 43 -6.09 -6.17 7.82
CA ALA A 43 -4.72 -5.85 8.22
C ALA A 43 -3.98 -7.09 8.76
N SER A 44 -4.65 -7.94 9.53
CA SER A 44 -4.06 -9.17 10.06
C SER A 44 -3.67 -10.14 8.94
N ARG A 45 -4.51 -10.26 7.90
CA ARG A 45 -4.19 -11.07 6.72
C ARG A 45 -2.99 -10.53 5.96
N GLU A 46 -2.87 -9.22 5.80
CA GLU A 46 -1.74 -8.64 5.07
C GLU A 46 -0.42 -8.84 5.83
N ILE A 47 -0.42 -8.71 7.17
CA ILE A 47 0.74 -9.05 8.00
C ILE A 47 1.16 -10.51 7.80
N GLN A 48 0.21 -11.45 7.80
CA GLN A 48 0.51 -12.86 7.56
C GLN A 48 1.10 -13.11 6.17
N ARG A 49 0.66 -12.37 5.15
CA ARG A 49 1.20 -12.49 3.78
C ARG A 49 2.63 -11.98 3.69
N ILE A 50 2.96 -10.90 4.40
CA ILE A 50 4.33 -10.38 4.49
C ILE A 50 5.21 -11.40 5.21
N ASP A 51 4.74 -11.93 6.35
CA ASP A 51 5.47 -12.89 7.17
C ASP A 51 5.73 -14.20 6.41
N SER A 52 4.71 -14.71 5.72
CA SER A 52 4.80 -15.95 4.92
C SER A 52 5.80 -15.87 3.77
N ARG A 53 6.09 -14.68 3.26
CA ARG A 53 7.08 -14.49 2.19
C ARG A 53 8.52 -14.44 2.70
N ALA A 54 8.74 -14.39 4.03
CA ALA A 54 10.05 -14.35 4.66
C ALA A 54 11.02 -13.34 4.02
N ILE A 55 10.50 -12.18 3.61
CA ILE A 55 11.31 -11.15 2.94
C ILE A 55 12.01 -10.34 4.02
N ASP A 56 13.29 -10.61 4.21
CA ASP A 56 14.16 -9.84 5.10
C ASP A 56 14.64 -8.56 4.37
N ALA A 57 13.73 -7.60 4.25
CA ALA A 57 14.02 -6.29 3.68
C ALA A 57 13.32 -5.19 4.50
N GLU A 58 13.94 -4.01 4.55
CA GLU A 58 13.46 -2.89 5.37
C GLU A 58 12.06 -2.41 4.95
N GLY A 59 11.77 -2.36 3.66
CA GLY A 59 10.47 -1.91 3.14
C GLY A 59 9.28 -2.76 3.62
N PRO A 60 9.28 -4.09 3.42
CA PRO A 60 8.25 -4.98 3.96
C PRO A 60 8.11 -4.94 5.48
N GLN A 61 9.21 -4.76 6.23
CA GLN A 61 9.15 -4.62 7.69
C GLN A 61 8.48 -3.32 8.12
N GLN A 62 8.80 -2.20 7.45
CA GLN A 62 8.12 -0.91 7.69
C GLN A 62 6.63 -1.00 7.34
N LEU A 63 6.28 -1.65 6.24
CA LEU A 63 4.88 -1.88 5.87
C LEU A 63 4.15 -2.73 6.92
N LYS A 64 4.78 -3.79 7.43
CA LYS A 64 4.23 -4.61 8.53
C LYS A 64 3.99 -3.76 9.78
N ALA A 65 4.91 -2.87 10.14
CA ALA A 65 4.76 -1.97 11.28
C ALA A 65 3.55 -1.03 11.13
N LEU A 66 3.28 -0.50 9.93
CA LEU A 66 2.09 0.32 9.66
C LEU A 66 0.79 -0.45 9.89
N PHE A 67 0.71 -1.71 9.45
CA PHE A 67 -0.45 -2.56 9.72
C PHE A 67 -0.63 -2.89 11.20
N MET A 68 0.47 -3.12 11.92
CA MET A 68 0.41 -3.34 13.38
C MET A 68 -0.11 -2.09 14.10
N ALA A 69 0.41 -0.91 13.76
CA ALA A 69 -0.06 0.36 14.32
C ALA A 69 -1.56 0.61 14.03
N LEU A 70 -2.02 0.25 12.83
CA LEU A 70 -3.46 0.31 12.49
C LEU A 70 -4.28 -0.61 13.41
N ILE A 71 -3.87 -1.87 13.57
CA ILE A 71 -4.56 -2.84 14.44
C ILE A 71 -4.59 -2.35 15.89
N GLU A 72 -3.48 -1.82 16.40
CA GLU A 72 -3.40 -1.23 17.74
C GLU A 72 -4.34 -0.04 17.89
N ASN A 73 -4.42 0.84 16.89
CA ASN A 73 -5.34 1.97 16.90
C ASN A 73 -6.82 1.52 16.90
N LEU A 74 -7.15 0.50 16.10
CA LEU A 74 -8.50 -0.07 16.00
C LEU A 74 -8.91 -0.78 17.30
N ARG A 75 -7.98 -1.48 17.96
CA ARG A 75 -8.22 -2.15 19.26
C ARG A 75 -8.24 -1.18 20.43
N GLY A 76 -7.41 -0.14 20.36
CA GLY A 76 -7.24 0.87 21.40
C GLY A 76 -8.30 1.97 21.39
N GLY A 77 -9.19 2.01 20.39
CA GLY A 77 -10.37 2.87 20.42
C GLY A 77 -10.05 4.33 20.76
N ARG A 78 -9.07 4.93 20.08
CA ARG A 78 -8.84 6.39 20.02
C ARG A 78 -8.65 7.07 21.39
N ALA A 79 -7.45 6.97 21.97
CA ALA A 79 -6.98 7.92 22.98
C ALA A 79 -6.40 9.16 22.26
N TYR A 80 -7.23 10.18 22.05
CA TYR A 80 -6.78 11.58 21.93
C TYR A 80 -7.02 12.26 23.26
#